data_AF-R4KFW9-F1
#
_entry.id   AF-R4KFW9-F1
#
_cell.length_a   1.000
_cell.length_b   1.000
_cell.length_c   1.000
_cell.angle_alpha   90.00
_cell.angle_beta   90.00
_cell.angle_gamma   90.00
#
_symmetry.space_group_name_H-M   'P 1'
#
loop_
_entity.id
_entity.type
_entity.pdbx_description
1 polymer ?
#
loop_
_entity_poly.entity_id
_entity_poly.type
_entity_poly.pdbx_seq_one_letter_code
_entity_poly.pdbx_strand_id
1 'polypeptide(L)' 'MELVERINYLARKQRYEGLTDEEKDEQQKLRRQYLDGIRKQIVDAMEGAGYTKKHDTLCECHECKSRQ' A
#
# COMPACT_ATOMS: atom_id res chain seq x y z
N MET A 1 -1.21 -3.13 -14.64
CA MET A 1 -0.76 -1.80 -15.14
C MET A 1 -1.94 -0.84 -15.29
N GLU A 2 -3.13 -1.35 -15.63
CA GLU A 2 -4.36 -0.57 -15.80
C GLU A 2 -4.74 0.39 -14.65
N LEU A 3 -4.53 -0.02 -13.38
CA LEU A 3 -4.80 0.82 -12.19
C LEU A 3 -4.08 2.17 -12.22
N VAL A 4 -2.79 2.18 -12.56
CA VAL A 4 -1.95 3.39 -12.57
C VAL A 4 -2.35 4.31 -13.72
N GLU A 5 -2.66 3.74 -14.88
CA GLU A 5 -3.12 4.47 -16.06
C GLU A 5 -4.45 5.17 -15.78
N ARG A 6 -5.40 4.48 -15.13
CA ARG A 6 -6.69 5.07 -14.73
C ARG A 6 -6.53 6.17 -13.69
N ILE A 7 -5.67 5.97 -12.68
CA ILE A 7 -5.35 7.01 -11.68
C ILE A 7 -4.76 8.26 -12.37
N ASN A 8 -3.84 8.07 -13.33
CA ASN A 8 -3.22 9.17 -14.07
C ASN A 8 -4.22 9.89 -14.98
N TYR A 9 -5.12 9.15 -15.63
CA TYR A 9 -6.20 9.71 -16.43
C TYR A 9 -7.10 10.61 -15.57
N LEU A 10 -7.60 10.10 -14.44
CA LEU A 10 -8.44 10.86 -13.51
C LEU A 10 -7.70 12.08 -12.93
N ALA A 11 -6.40 11.94 -12.64
CA ALA A 11 -5.58 13.06 -12.16
C ALA A 11 -5.39 14.15 -13.22
N ARG A 12 -5.24 13.80 -14.50
CA ARG A 12 -5.20 14.79 -15.59
C ARG A 12 -6.57 15.47 -15.73
N LYS A 13 -7.65 14.70 -15.76
CA LYS A 13 -9.01 15.23 -15.85
C LYS A 13 -9.31 16.22 -14.73
N GLN A 14 -8.94 15.88 -13.48
CA GLN A 14 -9.07 16.79 -12.33
C GLN A 14 -8.39 18.14 -12.53
N ARG A 15 -7.23 18.18 -13.21
CA ARG A 15 -6.43 19.41 -13.39
C ARG A 15 -6.97 20.31 -14.50
N TYR A 16 -7.58 19.74 -15.54
CA TYR A 16 -7.98 20.49 -16.74
C TYR A 16 -9.50 20.70 -16.84
N GLU A 17 -10.29 19.71 -16.45
CA GLU A 17 -11.75 19.69 -16.64
C GLU A 17 -12.51 19.69 -15.29
N GLY A 18 -11.83 19.28 -14.20
CA GLY A 18 -12.47 18.95 -12.94
C GLY A 18 -12.97 17.49 -12.92
N LEU A 19 -13.24 16.97 -11.74
CA LEU A 19 -13.79 15.62 -11.55
C LEU A 19 -15.24 15.71 -11.07
N THR A 20 -16.10 14.85 -11.61
CA THR A 20 -17.42 14.58 -10.99
C THR A 20 -17.23 13.87 -9.66
N ASP A 21 -18.26 13.85 -8.81
CA ASP A 21 -18.16 13.21 -7.50
C ASP A 21 -17.96 11.69 -7.60
N GLU A 22 -18.54 11.07 -8.62
CA GLU A 22 -18.34 9.65 -8.95
C GLU A 22 -16.87 9.37 -9.32
N GLU A 23 -16.27 10.23 -10.13
CA GLU A 23 -14.87 10.09 -10.54
C GLU A 23 -13.90 10.36 -9.39
N LYS A 24 -14.25 11.24 -8.45
CA LYS A 24 -13.48 11.43 -7.21
C LYS A 24 -13.50 10.16 -6.35
N ASP A 25 -14.68 9.54 -6.18
CA ASP A 25 -14.80 8.30 -5.42
C ASP A 25 -14.00 7.17 -6.08
N GLU A 26 -14.11 7.05 -7.41
CA GLU A 26 -13.31 6.11 -8.20
C GLU A 26 -11.81 6.35 -7.99
N GLN A 27 -11.35 7.60 -8.12
CA GLN A 27 -9.95 7.96 -7.91
C GLN A 27 -9.47 7.58 -6.50
N GLN A 28 -10.29 7.82 -5.48
CA GLN A 28 -9.95 7.52 -4.09
C GLN A 28 -9.85 6.00 -3.85
N LYS A 29 -10.79 5.23 -4.39
CA LYS A 29 -10.79 3.77 -4.34
C LYS A 29 -9.57 3.17 -5.04
N LEU A 30 -9.24 3.65 -6.24
CA LEU A 30 -8.09 3.18 -7.01
C LEU A 30 -6.77 3.52 -6.30
N ARG A 31 -6.65 4.73 -5.75
CA ARG A 31 -5.47 5.13 -4.95
C ARG A 31 -5.27 4.23 -3.73
N ARG A 32 -6.35 3.88 -3.03
CA ARG A 32 -6.27 2.99 -1.86
C ARG A 32 -5.79 1.60 -2.26
N GLN A 33 -6.36 1.01 -3.31
CA GLN A 33 -5.91 -0.30 -3.82
C GLN A 33 -4.44 -0.29 -4.23
N TYR A 34 -3.99 0.77 -4.91
CA TYR A 34 -2.59 0.92 -5.31
C TYR A 34 -1.65 1.02 -4.10
N LEU A 35 -2.00 1.83 -3.10
CA LEU A 35 -1.21 1.99 -1.88
C LEU A 35 -1.15 0.71 -1.05
N ASP A 36 -2.23 -0.05 -0.96
CA ASP A 36 -2.22 -1.32 -0.23
C ASP A 36 -1.33 -2.36 -0.92
N GLY A 37 -1.33 -2.40 -2.26
CA GLY A 37 -0.40 -3.21 -3.04
C GLY A 37 1.06 -2.81 -2.84
N ILE A 38 1.36 -1.51 -2.89
CA ILE A 38 2.71 -0.99 -2.61
C ILE A 38 3.13 -1.31 -1.18
N ARG A 39 2.26 -1.08 -0.20
CA ARG A 39 2.57 -1.33 1.21
C ARG A 39 3.01 -2.77 1.41
N LYS A 40 2.29 -3.73 0.81
CA LYS A 40 2.66 -5.14 0.88
C LYS A 40 4.04 -5.39 0.26
N GLN A 41 4.28 -4.90 -0.95
CA GLN A 41 5.57 -5.07 -1.63
C GLN A 41 6.74 -4.47 -0.83
N ILE A 42 6.53 -3.31 -0.19
CA ILE A 42 7.54 -2.68 0.67
C ILE A 42 7.78 -3.52 1.93
N VAL A 43 6.72 -4.01 2.58
CA VAL A 43 6.87 -4.89 3.76
C VAL A 43 7.64 -6.15 3.40
N ASP A 44 7.26 -6.82 2.30
CA ASP A 44 7.93 -8.02 1.82
C ASP A 44 9.42 -7.75 1.52
N ALA A 45 9.73 -6.60 0.91
CA ALA A 45 11.11 -6.18 0.63
C ALA A 45 11.91 -5.88 1.91
N MET A 46 11.28 -5.25 2.91
CA MET A 46 11.90 -4.95 4.21
C MET A 46 12.18 -6.23 5.00
N GLU A 47 11.25 -7.19 5.01
CA GLU A 47 11.45 -8.50 5.63
C GLU A 47 12.59 -9.26 4.95
N GLY A 48 12.64 -9.27 3.62
CA GLY A 48 13.75 -9.88 2.86
C GLY A 48 15.10 -9.19 3.09
N ALA A 49 15.11 -7.88 3.34
CA ALA A 49 16.30 -7.12 3.72
C ALA A 49 16.69 -7.26 5.20
N GLY A 50 15.96 -8.08 5.98
CA GLY A 50 16.23 -8.32 7.40
C GLY A 50 15.65 -7.29 8.36
N TYR A 51 14.85 -6.34 7.87
CA TYR A 51 14.08 -5.41 8.70
C TYR A 51 12.76 -6.06 9.13
N THR A 52 12.86 -7.02 10.05
CA THR A 52 11.68 -7.58 10.73
C THR A 52 11.23 -6.61 11.82
N LYS A 53 9.91 -6.52 12.05
CA LYS A 53 9.40 -5.75 13.20
C LYS A 53 10.03 -6.33 14.46
N LYS A 54 10.70 -5.49 15.24
CA LYS A 54 11.19 -5.91 16.56
C LYS A 54 9.97 -6.31 17.37
N HIS A 55 9.87 -7.61 17.64
CA HIS A 55 8.89 -8.15 18.56
C HIS A 55 9.24 -7.63 19.95
N ASP A 56 8.27 -7.03 20.63
CA ASP A 56 8.44 -6.55 21.99
C ASP A 56 8.65 -7.75 22.95
N THR A 57 9.16 -7.47 24.14
CA THR A 57 9.39 -8.41 25.24
C THR A 57 8.17 -9.25 25.65
N LEU A 58 6.96 -8.90 25.19
CA LEU A 58 5.72 -9.68 25.36
C LEU A 58 5.27 -10.47 24.12
N CYS A 59 6.13 -10.77 23.14
CA CYS A 59 5.70 -11.61 22.00
C CYS A 59 5.52 -13.09 22.38
N GLU A 60 4.31 -13.60 22.20
CA GLU A 60 3.96 -15.03 22.35
C GLU A 60 4.12 -15.83 21.04
N CYS A 61 4.92 -15.34 20.10
CA CYS A 61 5.22 -16.01 18.84
C CYS A 61 6.19 -17.19 19.05
N HIS A 62 5.92 -18.33 18.40
CA HIS A 62 6.68 -19.59 18.60
C HIS A 62 8.11 -19.55 18.02
N GLU A 63 8.40 -18.60 17.12
CA GLU A 63 9.71 -18.46 16.46
C GLU A 63 10.77 -17.70 17.28
N CYS A 64 10.36 -16.88 18.25
CA CYS A 64 11.31 -16.12 19.08
C CYS A 64 11.86 -16.90 20.29
N LYS A 65 11.27 -18.05 20.64
CA LYS A 65 11.67 -18.86 21.80
C LYS A 65 12.92 -19.72 21.56
N SER A 66 13.38 -19.90 20.32
CA SER A 66 14.44 -20.83 19.93
C SER A 66 15.85 -20.22 19.84
N ARG A 67 16.08 -19.01 20.38
CA ARG A 67 17.40 -18.34 20.45
C ARG A 67 17.88 -18.05 21.89
N GLN A 68 17.36 -18.73 22.90
CA GLN A 68 17.95 -18.76 24.25
C GLN A 68 18.80 -20.00 24.44
#